data_AF-A0A7J7I5Z7-F1
#
_entry.id   AF-A0A7J7I5Z7-F1
#
_cell.length_a   1.000
_cell.length_b   1.000
_cell.length_c   1.000
_cell.angle_alpha   90.00
_cell.angle_beta   90.00
_cell.angle_gamma   90.00
#
_symmetry.space_group_name_H-M   'P 1'
#
loop_
_entity.id
_entity.type
_entity.pdbx_description
1 polymer ?
#
loop_
_entity_poly.entity_id
_entity_poly.type
_entity_poly.pdbx_seq_one_letter_code
_entity_poly.pdbx_strand_id
1 'polypeptide(L)'
;MKVIVQNDNQVEISFIKTWNNDGVPLNVDKRFIMLQGSAGFYSYGIFDRPNGMPEVNIDQVIVVFKLQENKFHYMAILEQRQREMPMPEDRIRGVALDYPEAVRLTNPTNSLLKGEVDNLLLKWNFLYLEKS
;
A
#
# COMPACT_ATOMS: atom_id res chain seq x y z
N MET A 1 6.89 -5.23 18.28
CA MET A 1 5.96 -6.19 17.67
C MET A 1 5.25 -6.95 18.78
N LYS A 2 3.93 -7.20 18.64
CA LYS A 2 3.14 -8.00 19.57
C LYS A 2 2.24 -8.96 18.78
N VAL A 3 1.95 -10.14 19.34
CA VAL A 3 0.87 -11.02 18.87
C VAL A 3 -0.39 -10.65 19.63
N ILE A 4 -1.48 -10.43 18.90
CA ILE A 4 -2.75 -9.93 19.44
C ILE A 4 -3.75 -11.07 19.52
N VAL A 5 -3.84 -11.84 18.45
CA VAL A 5 -4.63 -13.06 18.38
C VAL A 5 -3.77 -14.16 17.78
N GLN A 6 -3.84 -15.34 18.36
CA GLN A 6 -3.28 -16.55 17.80
C GLN A 6 -4.19 -17.72 18.16
N ASN A 7 -4.83 -18.31 17.15
CA ASN A 7 -5.65 -19.50 17.25
C ASN A 7 -5.57 -20.29 15.93
N ASP A 8 -6.30 -21.40 15.84
CA ASP A 8 -6.24 -22.30 14.69
C ASP A 8 -6.63 -21.62 13.37
N ASN A 9 -7.50 -20.61 13.43
CA ASN A 9 -8.07 -19.95 12.25
C ASN A 9 -7.33 -18.67 11.86
N GLN A 10 -6.67 -17.99 12.81
CA GLN A 10 -6.04 -16.69 12.54
C GLN A 10 -4.81 -16.39 13.40
N VAL A 11 -3.93 -15.58 12.83
CA VAL A 11 -2.86 -14.88 13.54
C VAL A 11 -2.95 -13.39 13.24
N GLU A 12 -3.03 -12.57 14.29
CA GLU A 12 -2.96 -11.11 14.20
C GLU A 12 -1.70 -10.61 14.90
N ILE A 13 -0.91 -9.80 14.18
CA ILE A 13 0.30 -9.17 14.70
C ILE A 13 0.19 -7.64 14.64
N SER A 14 0.83 -7.00 15.61
CA SER A 14 0.80 -5.56 15.82
C SER A 14 2.21 -4.97 15.86
N PHE A 15 2.39 -3.87 15.13
CA PHE A 15 3.59 -3.04 15.15
C PHE A 15 3.21 -1.64 15.61
N ILE A 16 3.44 -1.39 16.90
CA ILE A 16 3.16 -0.12 17.55
C ILE A 16 4.41 0.76 17.53
N LYS A 17 4.23 2.02 17.14
CA LYS A 17 5.15 3.12 17.38
C LYS A 17 4.40 4.18 18.19
N THR A 18 4.83 4.38 19.42
CA THR A 18 4.38 5.50 20.26
C THR A 18 5.29 6.69 19.99
N TRP A 19 4.72 7.89 19.93
CA TRP A 19 5.50 9.11 19.79
C TRP A 19 6.36 9.37 21.03
N ASN A 20 7.62 9.75 20.80
CA ASN A 20 8.63 9.94 21.83
C ASN A 20 9.32 11.31 21.72
N ASN A 21 8.54 12.36 21.39
CA ASN A 21 9.03 13.71 21.07
C ASN A 21 9.89 13.81 19.81
N ASP A 22 9.92 12.77 18.97
CA ASP A 22 10.61 12.76 17.68
C ASP A 22 9.66 12.32 16.55
N GLY A 23 9.75 13.02 15.43
CA GLY A 23 8.86 12.86 14.28
C GLY A 23 7.42 13.33 14.51
N VAL A 24 6.49 12.76 13.73
CA VAL A 24 5.06 13.12 13.73
C VAL A 24 4.42 12.78 15.09
N PRO A 25 3.71 13.72 15.75
CA PRO A 25 3.16 13.53 17.09
C PRO A 25 1.87 12.69 17.04
N LEU A 26 2.05 11.41 16.74
CA LEU A 26 0.98 10.44 16.53
C LEU A 26 1.44 9.04 16.95
N ASN A 27 0.61 8.33 17.69
CA ASN A 27 0.80 6.91 17.93
C ASN A 27 0.23 6.13 16.74
N VAL A 28 1.02 5.18 16.23
CA VAL A 28 0.64 4.37 15.08
C VAL A 28 0.74 2.91 15.45
N ASP A 29 -0.35 2.16 15.25
CA ASP A 29 -0.37 0.72 15.40
C ASP A 29 -0.80 0.08 14.07
N LYS A 30 0.13 -0.62 13.43
CA LYS A 30 -0.12 -1.34 12.18
C LYS A 30 -0.45 -2.79 12.49
N ARG A 31 -1.61 -3.23 12.03
CA ARG A 31 -2.13 -4.59 12.24
C ARG A 31 -2.08 -5.38 10.94
N PHE A 32 -1.65 -6.63 11.05
CA PHE A 32 -1.68 -7.60 9.96
C PHE A 32 -2.37 -8.88 10.46
N ILE A 33 -3.35 -9.36 9.70
CA ILE A 33 -4.13 -10.56 10.00
C ILE A 33 -3.89 -11.57 8.89
N MET A 34 -3.47 -12.78 9.27
CA MET A 34 -3.37 -13.93 8.39
C MET A 34 -4.43 -14.96 8.81
N LEU A 35 -5.19 -15.47 7.84
CA LEU A 35 -6.22 -16.47 8.06
C LEU A 35 -5.77 -17.83 7.54
N GLN A 36 -6.13 -18.89 8.25
CA GLN A 36 -5.88 -20.26 7.82
C GLN A 36 -6.58 -20.52 6.47
N GLY A 37 -5.89 -21.20 5.56
CA GLY A 37 -6.42 -21.55 4.23
C GLY A 37 -6.54 -20.38 3.24
N SER A 38 -6.13 -19.17 3.62
CA SER A 38 -6.16 -17.99 2.74
C SER A 38 -4.76 -17.65 2.22
N ALA A 39 -4.63 -17.40 0.91
CA ALA A 39 -3.41 -16.92 0.30
C ALA A 39 -3.36 -15.38 0.36
N GLY A 40 -2.97 -14.82 1.51
CA GLY A 40 -2.86 -13.38 1.70
C GLY A 40 -2.93 -12.96 3.16
N PHE A 41 -3.02 -11.64 3.37
CA PHE A 41 -3.24 -11.05 4.67
C PHE A 41 -4.12 -9.80 4.55
N TYR A 42 -4.83 -9.49 5.62
CA TYR A 42 -5.52 -8.21 5.79
C TYR A 42 -4.63 -7.27 6.59
N SER A 43 -4.75 -5.97 6.36
CA SER A 43 -4.03 -4.98 7.15
C SER A 43 -4.88 -3.75 7.43
N TYR A 44 -4.72 -3.17 8.61
CA TYR A 44 -5.30 -1.89 8.97
C TYR A 44 -4.38 -1.12 9.93
N GLY A 45 -4.55 0.19 10.00
CA GLY A 45 -3.79 1.07 10.89
C GLY A 45 -4.70 1.71 11.91
N ILE A 46 -4.28 1.73 13.17
CA ILE A 46 -4.90 2.51 14.24
C ILE A 46 -4.00 3.72 14.50
N PHE A 47 -4.59 4.91 14.43
CA PHE A 47 -3.92 6.17 14.69
C PHE A 47 -4.54 6.79 15.93
N ASP A 48 -3.73 7.05 16.95
CA ASP A 48 -4.20 7.57 18.24
C ASP A 48 -3.36 8.78 18.65
N ARG A 49 -4.02 9.79 19.20
CA ARG A 49 -3.41 11.03 19.70
C ARG A 49 -4.07 11.42 21.03
N PRO A 50 -3.56 10.91 22.16
CA PRO A 50 -4.01 11.31 23.49
C PRO A 50 -3.93 12.83 23.73
N ASN A 51 -4.79 13.31 24.63
CA ASN A 51 -4.79 14.72 25.04
C ASN A 51 -3.42 15.15 25.59
N GLY A 52 -2.97 16.34 25.19
CA GLY A 52 -1.68 16.91 25.58
C GLY A 52 -0.56 16.72 24.56
N MET A 53 -0.76 15.94 23.51
CA MET A 53 0.17 15.87 22.39
C MET A 53 0.02 17.09 21.46
N PRO A 54 1.11 17.54 20.79
CA PRO A 54 1.06 18.61 19.79
C PRO A 54 0.04 18.36 18.69
N GLU A 55 -0.42 19.44 18.06
CA GLU A 55 -1.29 19.35 16.88
C GLU A 55 -0.53 18.77 15.69
N VAL A 56 -1.25 18.00 14.86
CA VAL A 56 -0.75 17.43 13.62
C VAL A 56 -1.82 17.54 12.56
N ASN A 57 -1.42 17.96 11.36
CA ASN A 57 -2.23 17.82 10.16
C ASN A 57 -1.76 16.59 9.39
N ILE A 58 -2.69 15.71 9.01
CA ILE A 58 -2.41 14.49 8.26
C ILE A 58 -3.09 14.62 6.89
N ASP A 59 -2.30 14.97 5.88
CA ASP A 59 -2.83 15.14 4.53
C ASP A 59 -3.12 13.79 3.86
N GLN A 60 -2.29 12.77 4.13
CA GLN A 60 -2.43 11.46 3.50
C GLN A 60 -1.86 10.32 4.35
N VAL A 61 -2.50 9.15 4.28
CA VAL A 61 -2.01 7.89 4.84
C VAL A 61 -1.99 6.86 3.72
N ILE A 62 -0.80 6.38 3.37
CA ILE A 62 -0.61 5.35 2.34
C ILE A 62 0.14 4.16 2.93
N VAL A 63 -0.27 2.95 2.55
CA VAL A 63 0.52 1.73 2.74
C VAL A 63 1.11 1.31 1.40
N VAL A 64 2.43 1.13 1.36
CA VAL A 64 3.17 0.74 0.15
C VAL A 64 3.87 -0.59 0.38
N PHE A 65 3.69 -1.52 -0.56
CA PHE A 65 4.39 -2.81 -0.57
C PHE A 65 5.38 -2.85 -1.73
N LYS A 66 6.66 -3.04 -1.42
CA LYS A 66 7.69 -3.29 -2.44
C LYS A 66 7.74 -4.79 -2.74
N LEU A 67 7.22 -5.15 -3.91
CA LEU A 67 7.19 -6.54 -4.38
C LEU A 67 8.51 -6.91 -5.08
N GLN A 68 8.82 -8.20 -5.13
CA GLN A 68 9.98 -8.71 -5.87
C GLN A 68 9.72 -8.63 -7.38
N GLU A 69 10.51 -7.82 -8.08
CA GLU A 69 10.28 -7.47 -9.50
C GLU A 69 10.19 -8.69 -10.42
N ASN A 70 10.93 -9.77 -10.12
CA ASN A 70 10.97 -11.01 -10.91
C ASN A 70 9.86 -12.01 -10.59
N LYS A 71 8.93 -11.69 -9.69
CA LYS A 71 7.83 -12.59 -9.27
C LYS A 71 6.44 -12.01 -9.48
N PHE A 72 6.32 -10.69 -9.47
CA PHE A 72 5.02 -10.01 -9.45
C PHE A 72 4.81 -9.17 -10.71
N HIS A 73 4.51 -9.86 -11.82
CA HIS A 73 4.25 -9.23 -13.12
C HIS A 73 2.77 -8.86 -13.34
N TYR A 74 1.87 -9.39 -12.51
CA TYR A 74 0.43 -9.22 -12.64
C TYR A 74 -0.17 -8.67 -11.36
N MET A 75 -1.21 -7.84 -11.51
CA MET A 75 -2.06 -7.36 -10.44
C MET A 75 -3.49 -7.78 -10.72
N ALA A 76 -4.10 -8.53 -9.79
CA ALA A 76 -5.52 -8.83 -9.81
C ALA A 76 -6.27 -7.75 -9.03
N ILE A 77 -7.24 -7.09 -9.67
CA ILE A 77 -8.09 -6.06 -9.07
C ILE A 77 -9.44 -6.67 -8.64
N LEU A 78 -9.97 -7.57 -9.46
CA LEU A 78 -11.17 -8.39 -9.20
C LEU A 78 -10.90 -9.80 -9.72
N GLU A 79 -11.74 -10.77 -9.36
CA GLU A 79 -11.57 -12.18 -9.74
C GLU A 79 -11.25 -12.39 -11.23
N GLN A 80 -11.90 -11.61 -12.10
CA GLN A 80 -11.75 -11.70 -13.56
C GLN A 80 -10.92 -10.57 -14.17
N ARG A 81 -10.48 -9.59 -13.36
CA ARG A 81 -9.75 -8.42 -13.86
C ARG A 81 -8.31 -8.48 -13.36
N GLN A 82 -7.45 -9.03 -14.20
CA GLN A 82 -6.01 -8.99 -14.04
C GLN A 82 -5.41 -7.99 -15.01
N ARG A 83 -4.36 -7.29 -14.59
CA ARG A 83 -3.58 -6.42 -15.46
C ARG A 83 -2.10 -6.74 -15.33
N GLU A 84 -1.37 -6.62 -16.43
CA GLU A 84 0.09 -6.60 -16.38
C GLU A 84 0.58 -5.32 -15.73
N MET A 85 1.62 -5.43 -14.92
CA MET A 85 2.24 -4.30 -14.25
C MET A 85 3.41 -3.79 -15.08
N PRO A 86 3.57 -2.46 -15.23
CA PRO A 86 4.77 -1.89 -15.83
C PRO A 86 6.02 -2.34 -15.09
N MET A 87 7.07 -2.65 -15.84
CA MET A 87 8.37 -3.00 -15.27
C MET A 87 9.12 -1.75 -14.80
N PRO A 88 10.04 -1.86 -13.82
CA PRO A 88 10.84 -0.73 -13.37
C PRO A 88 11.54 0.03 -14.52
N GLU A 89 12.02 -0.70 -15.53
CA GLU A 89 12.69 -0.15 -16.70
C GLU A 89 11.76 0.68 -17.59
N ASP A 90 10.47 0.33 -17.64
CA ASP A 90 9.46 1.07 -18.41
C ASP A 90 9.26 2.47 -17.84
N ARG A 91 9.35 2.58 -16.51
CA ARG A 91 9.28 3.85 -15.80
C ARG A 91 10.53 4.70 -16.05
N ILE A 92 11.72 4.11 -16.09
CA ILE A 92 12.97 4.83 -16.39
C ILE A 92 12.93 5.43 -17.81
N ARG A 93 12.33 4.74 -18.77
CA ARG A 93 12.16 5.19 -20.16
C ARG A 93 10.98 6.16 -20.35
N GLY A 94 10.12 6.30 -19.35
CA GLY A 94 8.94 7.13 -19.39
C GLY A 94 9.23 8.62 -19.22
N VAL A 95 8.17 9.42 -19.23
CA VAL A 95 8.22 10.87 -19.01
C VAL A 95 7.60 11.18 -17.66
N ALA A 96 8.37 11.80 -16.77
CA ALA A 96 7.87 12.28 -15.49
C ALA A 96 6.74 13.31 -15.69
N LEU A 97 5.71 13.22 -14.88
CA LEU A 97 4.61 14.19 -14.82
C LEU A 97 4.87 15.21 -13.70
N ASP A 98 3.94 16.16 -13.52
CA ASP A 98 4.02 17.17 -12.45
C ASP A 98 4.01 16.56 -11.05
N TYR A 99 3.50 15.33 -10.91
CA TYR A 99 3.55 14.54 -9.69
C TYR A 99 4.77 13.60 -9.71
N PRO A 100 5.70 13.67 -8.74
CA PRO A 100 6.95 12.91 -8.74
C PRO A 100 6.74 11.38 -8.67
N GLU A 101 5.61 10.94 -8.14
CA GLU A 101 5.21 9.54 -8.10
C GLU A 101 4.70 9.02 -9.45
N ALA A 102 4.33 9.90 -10.39
CA ALA A 102 3.64 9.57 -11.63
C ALA A 102 4.53 9.72 -12.86
N VAL A 103 4.55 8.69 -13.71
CA VAL A 103 5.32 8.65 -14.95
C VAL A 103 4.43 8.15 -16.08
N ARG A 104 4.42 8.88 -17.20
CA ARG A 104 3.75 8.45 -18.42
C ARG A 104 4.64 7.52 -19.22
N LEU A 105 4.12 6.34 -19.55
CA LEU A 105 4.85 5.30 -20.28
C LEU A 105 4.85 5.62 -21.78
N THR A 106 6.02 5.95 -22.34
CA THR A 106 6.16 6.33 -23.76
C THR A 106 6.70 5.18 -24.62
N ASN A 107 7.60 4.36 -24.06
CA ASN A 107 8.18 3.20 -24.72
C ASN A 107 8.32 2.00 -23.75
N PRO A 108 7.20 1.45 -23.24
CA PRO A 108 7.21 0.31 -22.34
C PRO A 108 7.57 -1.00 -23.05
N THR A 109 8.05 -1.96 -22.26
CA THR A 109 8.40 -3.32 -22.69
C THR A 109 7.16 -4.09 -23.17
N ASN A 110 5.99 -3.86 -22.54
CA ASN A 110 4.70 -4.24 -23.11
C ASN A 110 4.04 -3.03 -23.81
N SER A 111 3.93 -3.12 -25.14
CA SER A 111 3.31 -2.07 -25.98
C SER A 111 1.87 -1.69 -25.61
N LEU A 112 1.11 -2.59 -24.95
CA LEU A 112 -0.25 -2.33 -24.48
C LEU A 112 -0.30 -1.25 -23.39
N LEU A 113 0.79 -1.07 -22.64
CA LEU A 113 0.88 -0.08 -21.56
C LEU A 113 1.25 1.33 -22.08
N LYS A 114 1.45 1.48 -23.39
CA LYS A 114 1.90 2.75 -23.97
C LYS A 114 0.83 3.83 -23.79
N GLY A 115 1.23 4.95 -23.21
CA GLY A 115 0.38 6.09 -22.91
C GLY A 115 -0.24 6.06 -21.52
N GLU A 116 -0.19 4.93 -20.81
CA GLU A 116 -0.64 4.82 -19.42
C GLU A 116 0.25 5.63 -18.48
N VAL A 117 -0.30 5.94 -17.30
CA VAL A 117 0.42 6.58 -16.21
C VAL A 117 0.70 5.53 -15.15
N ASP A 118 1.99 5.20 -14.96
CA ASP A 118 2.43 4.43 -13.80
C ASP A 118 2.60 5.38 -12.61
N ASN A 119 1.82 5.16 -11.56
CA ASN A 119 1.88 5.93 -10.33
C ASN A 119 2.25 5.00 -9.17
N LEU A 120 3.32 5.34 -8.44
CA LEU A 120 3.80 4.52 -7.31
C LEU A 120 2.82 4.46 -6.12
N LEU A 121 1.99 5.49 -5.94
CA LEU A 121 1.06 5.63 -4.83
C LEU A 121 -0.34 5.09 -5.15
N LEU A 122 -0.76 5.10 -6.42
CA LEU A 122 -2.11 4.67 -6.83
C LEU A 122 -2.21 3.18 -7.17
N LYS A 123 -1.16 2.38 -6.95
CA LYS A 123 -1.21 0.93 -7.23
C LYS A 123 -2.27 0.17 -6.42
N TRP A 124 -2.87 0.76 -5.37
CA TRP A 124 -3.81 0.08 -4.47
C TRP A 124 -5.00 0.93 -3.96
N ASN A 125 -5.35 2.05 -4.60
CA ASN A 125 -6.59 2.76 -4.27
C ASN A 125 -7.81 2.08 -4.93
N PHE A 126 -8.25 0.95 -4.38
CA PHE A 126 -9.61 0.44 -4.61
C PHE A 126 -10.16 -0.14 -3.31
N LEU A 127 -11.03 0.64 -2.65
CA LEU A 127 -12.29 0.28 -2.00
C LEU A 127 -12.78 1.54 -1.26
N TYR A 128 -13.51 2.41 -1.96
CA TYR A 128 -14.58 3.12 -1.25
C TYR A 128 -15.61 2.04 -0.90
N LEU A 129 -15.79 1.80 0.40
CA LEU A 129 -16.96 1.10 0.89
C LEU A 129 -18.18 1.95 0.49
N GLU A 130 -18.84 1.61 -0.61
CA GLU A 130 -20.26 1.91 -0.73
C GLU A 130 -20.97 1.09 0.34
N LYS A 131 -21.23 1.75 1.47
CA LYS A 131 -22.18 1.27 2.46
C LYS A 131 -23.55 1.24 1.77
N SER A 132 -24.10 0.02 1.66
CA SER A 132 -25.53 -0.23 1.58
C SER A 132 -26.28 0.47 2.71
#